data_AF-A0A5K1E9P4-F1
#
_entry.id   AF-A0A5K1E9P4-F1
#
_cell.length_a   1.000
_cell.length_b   1.000
_cell.length_c   1.000
_cell.angle_alpha   90.00
_cell.angle_beta   90.00
_cell.angle_gamma   90.00
#
_symmetry.space_group_name_H-M   'P 1'
#
loop_
_entity.id
_entity.type
_entity.pdbx_description
1 polymer ?
#
loop_
_entity_poly.entity_id
_entity_poly.type
_entity_poly.pdbx_seq_one_letter_code
_entity_poly.pdbx_strand_id
1 'polypeptide(L)' 'NELSGRGIGARVSSKQYAKDLIKLRSLLNEIYSNSSSLPLLLAPGGFYDQQWFIQLLQRSGPGVVNVLTHHIYNLGA' A
#
# COMPACT_ATOMS: atom_id res chain seq x y z
N ASN A 1 -0.35 4.24 8.29
CA ASN A 1 -0.93 2.88 8.35
C ASN A 1 -2.44 2.98 8.37
N GLU A 2 -3.16 1.92 8.00
CA GLU A 2 -4.63 1.79 8.12
C GLU A 2 -5.50 2.77 7.33
N LEU A 3 -4.93 3.50 6.38
CA LEU A 3 -5.63 4.53 5.58
C LEU A 3 -6.70 3.96 4.62
N SER A 4 -6.78 2.64 4.46
CA SER A 4 -7.85 1.94 3.73
C SER A 4 -9.14 1.78 4.54
N GLY A 5 -9.03 1.82 5.88
CA GLY A 5 -10.10 1.46 6.79
C GLY A 5 -11.08 2.60 7.09
N ARG A 6 -12.13 2.25 7.86
CA ARG A 6 -13.11 3.20 8.41
C ARG A 6 -12.97 3.43 9.92
N GLY A 7 -12.07 2.69 10.57
CA GLY A 7 -11.88 2.73 12.04
C GLY A 7 -10.95 3.84 12.55
N ILE A 8 -10.32 4.59 11.65
CA ILE A 8 -9.44 5.72 11.97
C ILE A 8 -9.97 7.01 11.33
N GLY A 9 -9.71 8.16 11.95
CA GLY A 9 -10.21 9.45 11.47
C GLY A 9 -9.57 9.93 10.17
N ALA A 10 -8.35 9.48 9.85
CA ALA A 10 -7.65 9.80 8.61
C ALA A 10 -7.88 8.69 7.57
N ARG A 11 -8.29 9.06 6.35
CA ARG A 11 -8.54 8.09 5.26
C ARG A 11 -8.05 8.63 3.93
N VAL A 12 -7.57 7.72 3.08
CA VAL A 12 -7.14 8.03 1.71
C VAL A 12 -7.87 7.10 0.74
N SER A 13 -8.25 7.64 -0.42
CA SER A 13 -8.82 6.80 -1.49
C SER A 13 -7.77 5.83 -2.04
N SER A 14 -8.20 4.64 -2.47
CA SER A 14 -7.33 3.66 -3.15
C SER A 14 -6.58 4.28 -4.33
N LYS A 15 -7.23 5.18 -5.07
CA LYS A 15 -6.65 5.92 -6.21
C LYS A 15 -5.52 6.84 -5.78
N GLN A 16 -5.68 7.59 -4.69
CA GLN A 16 -4.64 8.48 -4.20
C GLN A 16 -3.48 7.67 -3.60
N TYR A 17 -3.80 6.67 -2.78
CA TYR A 17 -2.80 5.78 -2.20
C TYR A 17 -1.96 5.10 -3.29
N ALA A 18 -2.57 4.65 -4.39
CA ALA A 18 -1.85 4.10 -5.54
C ALA A 18 -0.85 5.09 -6.17
N LYS A 19 -1.24 6.36 -6.35
CA LYS A 19 -0.33 7.41 -6.85
C LYS A 19 0.85 7.63 -5.90
N ASP A 20 0.57 7.61 -4.60
CA ASP A 20 1.59 7.79 -3.57
C ASP A 20 2.58 6.62 -3.60
N LEU A 21 2.11 5.38 -3.81
CA LEU A 21 2.97 4.20 -3.96
C LEU A 21 3.82 4.23 -5.24
N ILE A 22 3.28 4.71 -6.35
CA ILE A 22 4.05 4.90 -7.59
C ILE A 22 5.18 5.89 -7.34
N LYS A 23 4.88 7.01 -6.66
CA LYS A 23 5.89 8.02 -6.35
C LYS A 23 6.94 7.49 -5.36
N LEU A 24 6.52 6.74 -4.35
CA LEU A 24 7.42 6.08 -3.41
C LEU A 24 8.32 5.08 -4.12
N ARG A 25 7.79 4.25 -5.03
CA ARG A 25 8.59 3.31 -5.83
C ARG A 25 9.64 4.02 -6.68
N SER A 26 9.25 5.13 -7.34
CA SER A 26 10.19 5.97 -8.08
C SER A 26 11.31 6.50 -7.18
N LEU A 27 10.96 6.96 -5.97
CA LEU A 27 11.93 7.48 -5.02
C LEU A 27 12.87 6.38 -4.51
N LEU A 28 12.36 5.17 -4.24
CA LEU A 28 13.20 4.02 -3.88
C LEU A 28 14.18 3.68 -4.99
N ASN A 29 13.74 3.66 -6.25
CA ASN A 29 14.62 3.39 -7.39
C ASN A 29 15.73 4.45 -7.53
N GLU A 30 15.42 5.71 -7.25
CA GLU A 30 16.38 6.81 -7.29
C GLU A 30 17.41 6.71 -6.16
N ILE A 31 16.95 6.59 -4.92
CA ILE A 31 17.81 6.55 -3.72
C ILE A 31 18.72 5.32 -3.74
N TYR A 32 18.20 4.17 -4.19
CA TYR A 32 18.93 2.90 -4.22
C TYR A 32 19.54 2.58 -5.60
N SER A 33 19.66 3.57 -6.50
CA SER A 33 20.18 3.39 -7.87
C SER A 33 21.59 2.78 -7.93
N ASN A 34 22.43 3.04 -6.92
CA ASN A 34 23.78 2.47 -6.78
C ASN A 34 23.88 1.38 -5.70
N SER A 35 22.75 0.92 -5.18
CA SER A 35 22.72 -0.16 -4.19
C SER A 35 22.69 -1.51 -4.88
N SER A 36 23.34 -2.51 -4.28
CA SER A 36 23.20 -3.92 -4.68
C SER A 36 21.82 -4.50 -4.31
N SER A 37 21.00 -3.79 -3.54
CA SER A 37 19.67 -4.25 -3.12
C SER A 37 18.64 -3.12 -3.11
N LEU A 38 17.46 -3.38 -3.68
CA LEU A 38 16.30 -2.48 -3.60
C LEU A 38 15.34 -2.98 -2.49
N PRO A 39 14.92 -2.12 -1.55
CA PRO A 39 13.94 -2.52 -0.53
C PRO A 39 12.59 -2.90 -1.14
N LEU A 40 11.92 -3.87 -0.51
CA LEU A 40 10.56 -4.27 -0.89
C LEU A 40 9.54 -3.22 -0.43
N LEU A 41 8.58 -2.91 -1.30
CA LEU A 41 7.49 -2.00 -0.99
C LEU A 41 6.25 -2.81 -0.54
N LEU A 42 5.85 -2.59 0.71
CA LEU A 42 4.71 -3.24 1.37
C LEU A 42 3.54 -2.25 1.51
N ALA A 43 2.33 -2.68 1.17
CA ALA A 43 1.13 -1.84 1.25
C ALA A 43 -0.16 -2.70 1.29
N PRO A 44 -1.33 -2.17 1.71
CA PRO A 44 -1.55 -0.85 2.33
C PRO A 44 -1.41 -0.82 3.86
N GLY A 45 -1.28 -1.98 4.53
CA GLY A 45 -1.21 -2.05 5.99
C GLY A 45 -2.50 -1.59 6.67
N GLY A 46 -3.65 -2.02 6.15
CA GLY A 46 -4.95 -1.64 6.69
C GLY A 46 -5.95 -2.78 6.75
N PHE A 47 -7.14 -2.50 7.25
CA PHE A 47 -8.24 -3.45 7.26
C PHE A 47 -8.63 -3.83 5.84
N TYR A 48 -8.90 -5.12 5.63
CA TYR A 48 -9.25 -5.63 4.31
C TYR A 48 -10.62 -5.09 3.87
N ASP A 49 -10.62 -4.41 2.73
CA ASP A 49 -11.81 -4.03 1.98
C ASP A 49 -11.56 -4.46 0.53
N GLN A 50 -12.31 -5.45 0.06
CA GLN A 50 -12.06 -6.11 -1.23
C GLN A 50 -11.96 -5.11 -2.38
N GLN A 51 -12.90 -4.16 -2.46
CA GLN A 51 -12.96 -3.24 -3.58
C GLN A 51 -11.85 -2.20 -3.51
N TRP A 52 -11.51 -1.73 -2.31
CA TRP A 52 -10.40 -0.81 -2.10
C TRP A 52 -9.07 -1.47 -2.49
N PHE A 53 -8.83 -2.72 -2.11
CA PHE A 53 -7.61 -3.47 -2.40
C PHE A 53 -7.47 -3.81 -3.89
N ILE A 54 -8.55 -4.25 -4.55
CA ILE A 54 -8.56 -4.48 -6.00
C ILE A 54 -8.21 -3.18 -6.75
N GLN A 55 -8.86 -2.08 -6.38
CA GLN A 55 -8.59 -0.79 -7.00
C GLN A 55 -7.15 -0.32 -6.76
N LEU A 56 -6.61 -0.54 -5.55
CA LEU A 56 -5.20 -0.22 -5.27
C LEU A 56 -4.28 -0.93 -6.27
N LEU A 57 -4.40 -2.26 -6.41
CA LEU A 57 -3.53 -3.07 -7.27
C LEU A 57 -3.70 -2.71 -8.76
N GLN A 58 -4.94 -2.51 -9.22
CA GLN A 58 -5.21 -2.09 -10.60
C GLN A 58 -4.62 -0.72 -10.93
N ARG A 59 -4.61 0.21 -9.96
CA ARG A 59 -4.15 1.58 -10.17
C ARG A 59 -2.66 1.77 -9.94
N SER A 60 -2.04 1.00 -9.03
CA SER A 60 -0.59 1.02 -8.82
C SER A 60 0.13 0.29 -9.94
N GLY A 61 -0.45 -0.80 -10.46
CA GLY A 61 0.12 -1.56 -11.57
C GLY A 61 1.23 -2.54 -11.13
N PRO A 62 1.65 -3.41 -12.07
CA PRO A 62 2.66 -4.44 -11.78
C PRO A 62 4.01 -3.80 -11.40
N GLY A 63 4.72 -4.45 -10.48
CA GLY A 63 6.07 -4.03 -10.07
C GLY A 63 6.13 -2.85 -9.09
N VAL A 64 5.00 -2.22 -8.73
CA VAL A 64 4.98 -1.15 -7.72
C VAL A 64 4.96 -1.73 -6.30
N VAL A 65 3.99 -2.60 -5.99
CA VAL A 65 3.86 -3.24 -4.67
C VAL A 65 4.46 -4.64 -4.72
N ASN A 66 5.37 -4.95 -3.80
CA ASN A 66 6.00 -6.27 -3.69
C ASN A 66 5.16 -7.25 -2.87
N VAL A 67 4.55 -6.77 -1.78
CA VAL A 67 3.79 -7.60 -0.84
C VAL A 67 2.56 -6.84 -0.39
N LEU A 68 1.42 -7.53 -0.39
CA LEU A 68 0.15 -7.02 0.08
C LEU A 68 0.00 -7.30 1.58
N THR A 69 -0.29 -6.28 2.38
CA THR A 69 -0.41 -6.38 3.84
C THR A 69 -1.77 -5.92 4.34
N HIS A 70 -2.32 -6.60 5.35
CA HIS A 70 -3.56 -6.21 6.00
C HIS A 70 -3.56 -6.60 7.48
N HIS A 71 -4.41 -5.94 8.26
CA HIS A 71 -4.57 -6.24 9.69
C HIS A 71 -5.84 -7.06 9.92
N ILE A 72 -5.78 -7.97 10.90
CA ILE A 72 -6.90 -8.80 11.36
C ILE A 72 -6.91 -8.77 12.89
N TYR A 73 -8.07 -8.53 13.48
CA TYR A 73 -8.28 -8.53 14.93
C TYR A 73 -9.51 -9.37 15.27
N ASN A 74 -9.37 -10.30 16.21
CA ASN A 74 -10.49 -11.02 16.82
C ASN A 74 -10.90 -10.24 18.07
N LEU A 75 -12.11 -9.68 18.08
CA LEU A 75 -12.58 -8.82 19.18
C LEU A 75 -13.41 -9.55 20.24
N GLY A 76 -13.56 -10.87 20.12
CA GLY A 76 -14.45 -11.65 20.98
C GLY A 76 -15.93 -11.39 20.69
N ALA A 77 -16.80 -12.23 21.26
CA ALA A 77 -18.24 -12.06 21.31
C ALA A 77 -18.67 -11.85 22.76
#